data_AF-A0A6G3XP68-F1
#
_entry.id   AF-A0A6G3XP68-F1
#
_cell.length_a   1.000
_cell.length_b   1.000
_cell.length_c   1.000
_cell.angle_alpha   90.00
_cell.angle_beta   90.00
_cell.angle_gamma   90.00
#
_symmetry.space_group_name_H-M   'P 1'
#
loop_
_entity.id
_entity.type
_entity.pdbx_description
1 polymer ?
#
loop_
_entity_poly.entity_id
_entity_poly.type
_entity_poly.pdbx_seq_one_letter_code
_entity_poly.pdbx_strand_id
1 'polypeptide(L)' 'EILVVDDEDREVAPGETGHLLTRGPYTIRGYWNAPEHNARSFTEDGFYRTGDIVRVTDTGHIVVEGRAKDQINRGGEK' A
#
# COMPACT_ATOMS: atom_id res chain seq x y z
N GLU A 1 -8.13 -8.18 -1.90
CA GLU A 1 -8.41 -7.42 -0.68
C GLU A 1 -7.56 -6.18 -0.67
N ILE A 2 -8.13 -5.05 -0.27
CA ILE A 2 -7.45 -3.77 -0.14
C ILE A 2 -7.74 -3.22 1.26
N LEU A 3 -6.76 -2.53 1.84
CA LEU A 3 -6.90 -1.78 3.08
C LEU A 3 -6.26 -0.40 2.90
N VAL A 4 -6.82 0.61 3.57
CA VAL A 4 -6.22 1.94 3.68
C VAL A 4 -5.94 2.19 5.15
N VAL A 5 -4.68 2.40 5.51
CA VAL A 5 -4.22 2.46 6.91
C VAL A 5 -3.41 3.72 7.22
N ASP A 6 -3.36 4.09 8.49
CA ASP A 6 -2.47 5.13 9.01
C ASP A 6 -1.00 4.65 9.11
N ASP A 7 -0.12 5.49 9.66
CA ASP A 7 1.31 5.18 9.84
C ASP A 7 1.56 4.04 10.85
N GLU A 8 0.56 3.67 11.65
CA GLU A 8 0.61 2.58 12.63
C GLU A 8 -0.22 1.36 12.22
N ASP A 9 -0.54 1.22 10.93
CA ASP A 9 -1.28 0.10 10.35
C ASP A 9 -2.71 -0.07 10.84
N ARG A 10 -3.35 1.00 11.32
CA ARG A 10 -4.78 0.98 11.67
C ARG A 10 -5.60 1.48 10.51
N GLU A 11 -6.71 0.81 10.23
CA GLU A 11 -7.64 1.26 9.19
C GLU A 11 -8.12 2.69 9.46
N VAL A 12 -8.03 3.54 8.44
CA VAL A 12 -8.54 4.92 8.48
C VAL A 12 -10.06 4.94 8.30
N ALA A 13 -10.71 6.06 8.62
CA ALA A 13 -12.15 6.16 8.41
C ALA A 13 -12.49 6.12 6.89
N PRO A 14 -13.71 5.70 6.51
CA PRO A 14 -14.13 5.70 5.11
C PRO A 14 -13.97 7.09 4.47
N GLY A 15 -13.25 7.14 3.34
CA GLY A 15 -12.97 8.40 2.67
C GLY A 15 -11.85 9.22 3.31
N GLU A 16 -11.08 8.70 4.25
CA GLU A 16 -9.81 9.29 4.65
C GLU A 16 -8.65 8.77 3.81
N THR A 17 -7.55 9.53 3.83
CA THR A 17 -6.34 9.23 3.06
C THR A 17 -5.36 8.44 3.94
N GLY A 18 -4.76 7.39 3.38
CA GLY A 18 -3.77 6.57 4.08
C GLY A 18 -2.98 5.67 3.13
N HIS A 19 -2.15 4.79 3.69
CA HIS A 19 -1.33 3.85 2.93
C HIS A 19 -2.17 2.74 2.31
N LEU A 20 -1.97 2.49 1.02
CA LEU A 20 -2.61 1.36 0.35
C LEU A 20 -1.87 0.05 0.64
N LEU A 21 -2.58 -0.87 1.29
CA LEU A 21 -2.18 -2.26 1.48
C LEU A 21 -3.04 -3.17 0.59
N THR A 22 -2.44 -4.20 0.00
CA THR A 22 -3.17 -5.12 -0.90
C THR A 22 -2.74 -6.57 -0.74
N ARG A 23 -3.70 -7.48 -0.90
CA ARG A 23 -3.53 -8.93 -0.88
C ARG A 23 -4.45 -9.56 -1.91
N GLY A 24 -3.96 -10.55 -2.65
CA GLY A 24 -4.78 -11.18 -3.69
C GLY A 24 -4.13 -12.42 -4.28
N PRO A 25 -4.86 -13.13 -5.17
CA PRO A 25 -4.40 -14.40 -5.74
C PRO A 25 -3.18 -14.26 -6.67
N TYR A 26 -2.88 -13.04 -7.13
CA TYR A 26 -1.72 -12.74 -7.98
C TYR A 26 -0.78 -11.69 -7.35
N THR A 27 -1.05 -11.24 -6.12
CA THR A 27 -0.15 -10.34 -5.40
C THR A 27 0.98 -11.17 -4.79
N ILE A 28 2.23 -10.75 -5.03
CA ILE A 28 3.40 -11.41 -4.46
C ILE A 28 3.32 -11.47 -2.92
N ARG A 29 3.94 -12.49 -2.32
CA ARG A 29 4.02 -12.66 -0.85
C ARG A 29 5.40 -12.36 -0.30
N GLY A 30 6.30 -11.91 -1.16
CA GLY A 30 7.70 -11.67 -0.85
C GLY A 30 8.46 -11.37 -2.13
N TYR A 31 9.49 -10.55 -2.00
CA TYR A 31 10.54 -10.42 -2.98
C TYR A 31 11.50 -11.62 -2.92
N TRP A 32 12.08 -11.93 -4.07
CA TRP A 32 13.08 -12.98 -4.20
C TRP A 32 14.36 -12.63 -3.43
N ASN A 33 14.81 -13.54 -2.57
CA ASN A 33 16.07 -13.45 -1.82
C ASN A 33 16.32 -12.12 -1.09
N ALA A 34 15.26 -11.52 -0.52
CA ALA A 34 15.34 -10.22 0.15
C ALA A 34 14.60 -10.21 1.51
N PRO A 35 15.05 -11.01 2.50
CA PRO A 35 14.34 -11.20 3.77
C PRO A 35 14.12 -9.88 4.55
N GLU A 36 15.12 -9.02 4.63
CA GLU A 36 15.02 -7.72 5.34
C GLU A 36 14.07 -6.73 4.64
N HIS A 37 13.97 -6.81 3.31
CA HIS A 37 13.01 -6.00 2.57
C HIS A 37 11.60 -6.55 2.71
N ASN A 38 11.45 -7.88 2.73
CA ASN A 38 10.17 -8.54 2.96
C ASN A 38 9.60 -8.19 4.33
N ALA A 39 10.42 -8.23 5.39
CA ALA A 39 9.99 -7.88 6.75
C ALA A 39 9.41 -6.45 6.87
N ARG A 40 9.80 -5.53 5.97
CA ARG A 40 9.30 -4.15 5.94
C ARG A 40 8.19 -3.91 4.93
N SER A 41 8.07 -4.76 3.91
CA SER A 41 7.16 -4.55 2.78
C SER A 41 5.86 -5.34 2.90
N PHE A 42 5.80 -6.29 3.83
CA PHE A 42 4.64 -7.13 4.06
C PHE A 42 4.25 -7.10 5.53
N THR A 43 2.95 -7.08 5.80
CA THR A 43 2.40 -7.30 7.16
C THR A 43 2.51 -8.77 7.55
N GLU A 44 2.36 -9.08 8.84
CA GLU A 44 2.39 -10.45 9.36
C GLU A 44 1.29 -11.34 8.74
N ASP A 45 0.13 -10.76 8.46
CA ASP A 45 -1.00 -11.43 7.79
C ASP A 45 -0.94 -11.37 6.24
N GLY A 46 0.19 -10.89 5.70
CA GLY A 46 0.58 -11.04 4.30
C GLY A 46 -0.01 -10.03 3.33
N PHE A 47 -0.40 -8.84 3.79
CA PHE A 47 -0.66 -7.69 2.93
C PHE A 47 0.64 -7.06 2.47
N TYR A 48 0.70 -6.67 1.19
CA TYR A 48 1.80 -5.93 0.61
C TYR A 48 1.58 -4.42 0.78
N ARG A 49 2.59 -3.71 1.30
CA ARG A 49 2.65 -2.25 1.41
C ARG A 49 3.09 -1.65 0.07
N THR A 50 2.16 -1.08 -0.67
CA THR A 50 2.44 -0.53 -2.01
C THR A 50 3.35 0.70 -1.97
N GLY A 51 3.29 1.47 -0.87
CA GLY A 51 3.93 2.77 -0.74
C GLY A 51 3.15 3.92 -1.38
N ASP A 52 1.98 3.64 -1.97
CA ASP A 52 1.05 4.65 -2.46
C ASP A 52 0.16 5.16 -1.31
N ILE A 53 -0.12 6.46 -1.31
CA ILE A 53 -1.10 7.09 -0.43
C ILE A 53 -2.37 7.29 -1.24
N VAL A 54 -3.48 6.76 -0.73
CA VAL A 54 -4.75 6.73 -1.46
C VAL A 54 -5.91 7.02 -0.53
N ARG A 55 -7.06 7.29 -1.16
CA ARG A 55 -8.36 7.32 -0.52
C ARG A 55 -9.35 6.50 -1.34
N VAL A 56 -10.28 5.82 -0.67
CA VAL A 56 -11.38 5.09 -1.31
C VAL A 56 -12.64 5.96 -1.32
N THR A 57 -13.27 6.09 -2.48
CA THR A 57 -14.53 6.83 -2.64
C THR A 57 -15.70 6.03 -2.08
N ASP A 58 -16.83 6.71 -1.86
CA ASP A 58 -18.12 6.10 -1.53
C ASP A 58 -18.59 5.01 -2.52
N THR A 59 -18.18 5.14 -3.78
CA THR A 59 -18.43 4.19 -4.87
C THR A 59 -17.38 3.08 -4.98
N GLY A 60 -16.40 3.04 -4.07
CA GLY A 60 -15.34 2.01 -4.03
C GLY A 60 -14.20 2.23 -5.02
N HIS A 61 -14.13 3.38 -5.69
CA HIS A 61 -12.99 3.72 -6.55
C HIS A 61 -11.81 4.22 -5.69
N ILE A 62 -10.60 4.01 -6.19
CA ILE A 62 -9.37 4.46 -5.52
C ILE A 62 -8.88 5.74 -6.18
N VAL A 63 -8.63 6.77 -5.38
CA VAL A 63 -7.97 8.01 -5.78
C VAL A 63 -6.57 8.01 -5.20
N VAL A 64 -5.54 8.16 -6.04
CA VAL A 64 -4.15 8.28 -5.61
C VAL A 64 -3.89 9.73 -5.21
N GLU A 65 -3.57 9.95 -3.94
CA GLU A 65 -3.34 11.27 -3.36
C GLU A 65 -1.82 11.56 -3.22
N GLY A 66 -0.98 10.52 -3.22
CA GLY A 66 0.48 10.69 -3.16
C GLY A 66 1.28 9.40 -3.00
N ARG A 67 2.50 9.55 -2.47
CA ARG A 67 3.47 8.49 -2.20
C ARG A 67 4.04 8.66 -0.80
N ALA A 68 4.09 7.57 -0.04
CA ALA A 68 4.65 7.54 1.31
C ALA A 68 6.18 7.55 1.30
N LYS A 69 6.79 6.95 0.27
CA LYS A 69 8.24 6.89 0.11
C LYS A 69 8.72 8.08 -0.71
N ASP A 70 9.94 8.53 -0.40
CA ASP A 70 10.73 9.56 -1.08
C ASP A 70 11.19 9.12 -2.50
N GLN A 71 10.29 8.47 -3.24
CA GLN A 71 10.53 7.94 -4.58
C GLN A 71 9.94 8.93 -5.58
N ILE A 72 10.82 9.70 -6.23
CA ILE A 72 10.42 10.67 -7.26
C ILE A 72 9.86 9.90 -8.45
N ASN A 73 8.56 10.03 -8.71
CA ASN A 73 7.95 9.56 -9.95
C ASN A 73 8.26 10.58 -11.06
N ARG A 74 9.23 10.27 -11.92
CA ARG A 74 9.58 11.14 -13.05
C ARG A 74 8.94 10.60 -14.34
N GLY A 75 7.68 10.98 -14.56
CA GLY A 75 6.98 10.71 -15.82
C GLY A 75 6.70 9.23 -16.10
N GLY A 76 6.51 8.40 -15.07
CA GLY A 76 6.26 6.95 -15.21
C GLY A 76 7.48 6.07 -14.99
N GLU A 77 8.70 6.65 -14.90
CA GLU A 77 9.87 5.94 -14.41
C GLU A 77 9.98 6.08 -12.87
N LYS A 78 10.23 4.94 -12.21
CA LYS A 78 10.32 4.79 -10.76
C LYS A 78 11.77 4.83 -10.26
#